data_AF-A0AAN8X928-F1
#
_entry.id   AF-A0AAN8X928-F1
#
_cell.length_a   1.000
_cell.length_b   1.000
_cell.length_c   1.000
_cell.angle_alpha   90.00
_cell.angle_beta   90.00
_cell.angle_gamma   90.00
#
_symmetry.space_group_name_H-M   'P 1'
#
loop_
_entity.id
_entity.type
_entity.pdbx_description
1 polymer ?
#
loop_
_entity_poly.entity_id
_entity_poly.type
_entity_poly.pdbx_seq_one_letter_code
_entity_poly.pdbx_strand_id
1 'polypeptide(L)'
;ELVYHIMENNLSNLGMNGKACLLRAICEMFQMPLDQRYGIIGEVLELMLSASKAPHADIRLKEYVEAERIGKTTGECHQYIDHCSHSLFISDIYQSPHTRDNDMTATIHNRRRGELL
;
A
#
# COMPACT_ATOMS: atom_id res chain seq x y z
N GLU A 1 -13.15 -6.24 -14.32
CA GLU A 1 -11.93 -6.93 -14.83
C GLU A 1 -11.02 -6.01 -15.63
N LEU A 2 -11.47 -5.45 -16.76
CA LEU A 2 -10.65 -4.53 -17.56
C LEU A 2 -10.00 -3.40 -16.75
N VAL A 3 -10.76 -2.80 -15.83
CA VAL A 3 -10.27 -1.73 -14.94
C VAL A 3 -9.05 -2.20 -14.12
N TYR A 4 -9.08 -3.42 -13.58
CA TYR A 4 -7.99 -3.98 -12.76
C TYR A 4 -6.74 -4.19 -13.62
N HIS A 5 -6.88 -4.78 -14.81
CA HIS A 5 -5.76 -4.92 -15.75
C HIS A 5 -5.14 -3.58 -16.16
N ILE A 6 -5.98 -2.56 -16.41
CA ILE A 6 -5.48 -1.22 -16.73
C ILE A 6 -4.71 -0.65 -15.55
N MET A 7 -5.24 -0.77 -14.33
CA MET A 7 -4.57 -0.28 -13.12
C MET A 7 -3.24 -1.00 -12.87
N GLU A 8 -3.21 -2.33 -12.97
CA GLU A 8 -1.98 -3.14 -12.86
C GLU A 8 -0.91 -2.68 -13.86
N ASN A 9 -1.29 -2.50 -15.13
CA ASN A 9 -0.37 -2.07 -16.18
C ASN A 9 0.16 -0.66 -15.92
N ASN A 10 -0.70 0.27 -15.48
CA ASN A 10 -0.24 1.63 -15.14
C ASN A 10 0.75 1.61 -13.98
N LEU A 11 0.47 0.85 -12.92
CA LEU A 11 1.40 0.70 -11.80
C LEU A 11 2.70 0.01 -12.21
N SER A 12 2.63 -0.97 -13.11
CA SER A 12 3.82 -1.63 -13.67
C SER A 12 4.67 -0.68 -14.51
N ASN A 13 4.03 0.18 -15.31
CA ASN A 13 4.72 1.20 -16.11
C ASN A 13 5.42 2.26 -15.25
N LEU A 14 5.00 2.42 -13.99
CA LEU A 14 5.67 3.26 -13.00
C LEU A 14 6.85 2.55 -12.31
N GLY A 15 7.21 1.33 -12.73
CA GLY A 15 8.32 0.55 -12.17
C GLY A 15 7.97 -0.24 -10.91
N MET A 16 6.68 -0.38 -10.58
CA MET A 16 6.22 -1.14 -9.43
C MET A 16 5.79 -2.56 -9.80
N ASN A 17 5.62 -3.44 -8.80
CA ASN A 17 4.87 -4.67 -8.99
C ASN A 17 3.37 -4.32 -9.06
N GLY A 18 2.85 -4.13 -10.28
CA GLY A 18 1.52 -3.55 -10.48
C GLY A 18 0.39 -4.32 -9.80
N LYS A 19 0.43 -5.65 -9.83
CA LYS A 19 -0.56 -6.49 -9.13
C LYS A 19 -0.47 -6.33 -7.62
N ALA A 20 0.72 -6.43 -7.05
CA ALA A 20 0.91 -6.28 -5.61
C ALA A 20 0.50 -4.88 -5.11
N CYS A 21 0.88 -3.84 -5.85
CA CYS A 21 0.53 -2.47 -5.50
C CYS A 21 -0.96 -2.20 -5.65
N LEU A 22 -1.63 -2.79 -6.65
CA LEU A 22 -3.08 -2.67 -6.77
C LEU A 22 -3.79 -3.36 -5.59
N LEU A 23 -3.33 -4.54 -5.17
CA LEU A 23 -3.88 -5.22 -3.99
C LEU A 23 -3.69 -4.40 -2.71
N ARG A 24 -2.50 -3.82 -2.50
CA ARG A 24 -2.24 -2.89 -1.38
C ARG A 24 -3.19 -1.71 -1.42
N ALA A 25 -3.31 -1.07 -2.57
CA ALA A 25 -4.14 0.11 -2.77
C ALA A 25 -5.62 -0.19 -2.51
N ILE A 26 -6.14 -1.32 -2.99
CA ILE A 26 -7.52 -1.75 -2.68
C ILE A 26 -7.70 -1.94 -1.18
N CYS A 27 -6.79 -2.63 -0.51
CA CYS A 27 -6.88 -2.80 0.94
C CYS A 27 -6.90 -1.45 1.67
N GLU A 28 -5.95 -0.56 1.36
CA GLU A 28 -5.83 0.77 1.98
C GLU A 28 -7.06 1.65 1.72
N MET A 29 -7.67 1.57 0.53
CA MET A 29 -8.90 2.28 0.19
C MET A 29 -10.06 1.90 1.12
N PHE A 30 -10.15 0.63 1.52
CA PHE A 30 -11.23 0.12 2.36
C PHE A 30 -10.87 0.05 3.86
N GLN A 31 -9.62 0.33 4.23
CA GLN A 31 -9.13 0.32 5.62
C GLN A 31 -9.75 1.43 6.49
N MET A 32 -10.06 2.59 5.89
CA MET A 32 -10.66 3.72 6.62
C MET A 32 -11.85 4.28 5.84
N PRO A 33 -12.93 4.71 6.53
CA PRO A 33 -14.04 5.36 5.86
C PRO A 33 -13.56 6.64 5.16
N LEU A 34 -14.01 6.83 3.91
CA LEU A 34 -13.64 7.97 3.05
C LEU A 34 -14.40 9.25 3.41
N ASP A 35 -15.24 9.19 4.43
CA ASP A 35 -16.23 10.19 4.87
C ASP A 35 -15.63 11.58 5.15
N GLN A 36 -14.29 11.71 5.14
CA GLN A 36 -13.61 12.97 5.45
C GLN A 36 -12.49 13.38 4.48
N ARG A 37 -12.10 12.56 3.47
CA ARG A 37 -10.77 12.76 2.82
C ARG A 37 -10.72 12.90 1.31
N TYR A 38 -11.71 12.45 0.54
CA TYR A 38 -11.58 12.44 -0.94
C TYR A 38 -12.80 12.91 -1.74
N GLY A 39 -13.90 13.28 -1.07
CA GLY A 39 -15.12 13.77 -1.72
C GLY A 39 -15.60 12.84 -2.85
N ILE A 40 -16.08 13.42 -3.95
CA ILE A 40 -16.58 12.67 -5.12
C ILE A 40 -15.54 11.73 -5.74
N ILE A 41 -14.25 12.10 -5.67
CA ILE A 41 -13.17 11.27 -6.23
C ILE A 41 -13.03 10.00 -5.39
N GLY A 42 -13.14 10.13 -4.07
CA GLY A 42 -13.19 9.00 -3.15
C GLY A 42 -14.30 8.02 -3.47
N GLU A 43 -15.52 8.53 -3.62
CA GLU A 43 -16.69 7.70 -3.93
C GLU A 43 -16.53 6.96 -5.26
N VAL A 44 -16.00 7.64 -6.29
CA VAL A 44 -15.72 7.02 -7.59
C VAL A 44 -14.67 5.92 -7.46
N LEU A 45 -13.59 6.18 -6.73
CA LEU A 45 -12.51 5.21 -6.52
C LEU A 45 -13.00 4.02 -5.69
N GLU A 46 -13.77 4.23 -4.64
CA GLU A 46 -14.39 3.18 -3.84
C GLU A 46 -15.24 2.26 -4.73
N LEU A 47 -16.05 2.85 -5.61
CA LEU A 47 -16.88 2.10 -6.53
C LEU A 47 -16.05 1.28 -7.53
N MET A 48 -15.01 1.88 -8.11
CA MET A 48 -14.14 1.21 -9.07
C MET A 48 -13.32 0.07 -8.44
N LEU A 49 -12.88 0.25 -7.19
CA LEU A 49 -12.08 -0.70 -6.44
C LEU A 49 -12.91 -1.72 -5.64
N SER A 50 -14.24 -1.58 -5.62
CA SER A 50 -15.17 -2.57 -5.05
C SER A 50 -15.22 -3.84 -5.91
N ALA A 51 -14.17 -4.65 -5.86
CA ALA A 51 -14.04 -5.88 -6.63
C ALA A 51 -15.20 -6.86 -6.40
N SER A 52 -15.72 -6.91 -5.17
CA SER A 52 -16.85 -7.77 -4.79
C SER A 52 -18.15 -7.43 -5.52
N LYS A 53 -18.27 -6.24 -6.12
CA LYS A 53 -19.45 -5.83 -6.90
C LYS A 53 -19.37 -6.25 -8.37
N ALA A 54 -18.22 -6.77 -8.82
CA ALA A 54 -18.06 -7.18 -10.22
C ALA A 54 -18.74 -8.54 -10.51
N PRO A 55 -19.21 -8.79 -11.75
CA PRO A 55 -19.78 -10.07 -12.12
C PRO A 55 -18.75 -11.21 -12.05
N HIS A 56 -19.09 -12.29 -11.34
CA HIS A 56 -18.23 -13.46 -11.09
C HIS A 56 -16.90 -13.11 -10.39
N ALA A 57 -16.94 -12.15 -9.48
CA ALA A 57 -15.76 -11.68 -8.75
C ALA A 57 -15.06 -12.79 -7.96
N ASP A 58 -15.82 -13.74 -7.44
CA ASP A 58 -15.36 -14.93 -6.71
C ASP A 58 -14.46 -15.84 -7.55
N ILE A 59 -14.70 -15.88 -8.87
CA ILE A 59 -13.93 -16.72 -9.80
C ILE A 59 -12.74 -15.94 -10.36
N ARG A 60 -12.97 -14.70 -10.82
CA ARG A 60 -11.99 -14.00 -11.66
C ARG A 60 -11.23 -12.87 -10.97
N LEU A 61 -11.73 -12.39 -9.83
CA LEU A 61 -11.13 -11.28 -9.08
C LEU A 61 -10.87 -11.66 -7.62
N LYS A 62 -10.71 -12.96 -7.33
CA LYS A 62 -10.63 -13.50 -5.96
C LYS A 62 -9.61 -12.76 -5.08
N GLU A 63 -8.42 -12.47 -5.60
CA GLU A 63 -7.37 -11.75 -4.85
C GLU A 63 -7.76 -10.30 -4.55
N TYR A 64 -8.44 -9.63 -5.49
CA TYR A 64 -8.92 -8.25 -5.31
C TYR A 64 -10.08 -8.19 -4.31
N VAL A 65 -11.02 -9.14 -4.39
CA VAL A 65 -12.11 -9.30 -3.42
C VAL A 65 -11.54 -9.53 -2.02
N GLU A 66 -10.49 -10.33 -1.90
CA GLU A 66 -9.85 -10.59 -0.63
C GLU A 66 -9.17 -9.34 -0.05
N ALA A 67 -8.47 -8.56 -0.89
CA ALA A 67 -7.89 -7.29 -0.47
C ALA A 67 -8.95 -6.29 0.02
N GLU A 68 -10.06 -6.17 -0.70
CA GLU A 68 -11.22 -5.35 -0.29
C GLU A 68 -11.79 -5.85 1.04
N ARG A 69 -11.99 -7.17 1.20
CA ARG A 69 -12.52 -7.77 2.41
C ARG A 69 -11.63 -7.48 3.62
N ILE A 70 -10.31 -7.61 3.46
CA ILE A 70 -9.34 -7.35 4.53
C ILE A 70 -9.39 -5.88 4.93
N GLY A 71 -9.36 -4.96 3.96
CA GLY A 71 -9.53 -3.53 4.22
C GLY A 71 -10.79 -3.24 5.03
N LYS A 72 -11.95 -3.78 4.62
CA LYS A 72 -13.24 -3.56 5.31
C LYS A 72 -13.34 -4.17 6.71
N THR A 73 -12.68 -5.30 6.95
CA THR A 73 -12.93 -6.12 8.15
C THR A 73 -11.87 -5.93 9.23
N THR A 74 -10.60 -5.99 8.85
CA THR A 74 -9.48 -5.87 9.80
C THR A 74 -8.76 -4.53 9.63
N GLY A 75 -8.73 -3.98 8.42
CA GLY A 75 -7.90 -2.83 8.09
C GLY A 75 -6.38 -3.15 8.09
N GLU A 76 -6.00 -4.41 8.27
CA GLU A 76 -4.60 -4.83 8.41
C GLU A 76 -3.98 -5.09 7.03
N CYS A 77 -3.55 -4.02 6.36
CA CYS A 77 -2.99 -4.09 5.00
C CYS A 77 -1.48 -4.44 4.96
N HIS A 78 -0.86 -4.73 6.10
CA HIS A 78 0.58 -4.95 6.22
C HIS A 78 1.11 -6.07 5.32
N GLN A 79 0.31 -7.10 5.06
CA GLN A 79 0.69 -8.24 4.22
C GLN A 79 0.97 -7.86 2.76
N TYR A 80 0.49 -6.69 2.30
CA TYR A 80 0.74 -6.20 0.95
C TYR A 80 1.99 -5.31 0.86
N ILE A 81 2.60 -4.93 1.99
CA ILE A 81 3.78 -4.07 2.04
C ILE A 81 5.01 -4.77 1.47
N ASP A 82 5.17 -6.07 1.75
CA ASP A 82 6.35 -6.85 1.34
C ASP A 82 6.50 -6.92 -0.18
N HIS A 83 5.39 -6.83 -0.91
CA HIS A 83 5.35 -6.90 -2.38
C HIS A 83 5.11 -5.55 -3.04
N CYS A 84 4.75 -4.52 -2.28
CA CYS A 84 4.64 -3.14 -2.74
C CYS A 84 4.95 -2.17 -1.60
N SER A 85 6.10 -1.50 -1.64
CA SER A 85 6.50 -0.51 -0.63
C SER A 85 5.75 0.82 -0.72
N HIS A 86 5.10 1.10 -1.85
CA HIS A 86 4.39 2.36 -2.09
C HIS A 86 2.94 2.28 -1.59
N SER A 87 2.53 3.23 -0.75
CA SER A 87 1.11 3.48 -0.48
C SER A 87 0.55 4.45 -1.51
N LEU A 88 -0.69 4.24 -1.97
CA LEU A 88 -1.36 5.13 -2.92
C LEU A 88 -2.44 6.00 -2.25
N PHE A 89 -2.97 5.57 -1.10
CA PHE A 89 -4.06 6.27 -0.43
C PHE A 89 -3.68 6.79 0.95
N ILE A 90 -2.73 6.14 1.64
CA ILE A 90 -2.24 6.61 2.94
C ILE A 90 -0.99 7.44 2.65
N SER A 91 -1.06 8.76 2.90
CA SER A 91 0.15 9.58 2.88
C SER A 91 1.07 9.13 4.01
N ASP A 92 2.39 9.25 3.81
CA ASP A 92 3.47 8.93 4.78
C ASP A 92 3.35 9.60 6.17
N ILE A 93 2.25 10.31 6.45
CA ILE A 93 1.95 10.94 7.75
C ILE A 93 1.65 9.90 8.84
N TYR A 94 1.42 8.62 8.50
CA TYR A 94 1.42 7.51 9.47
C TYR A 94 2.75 6.76 9.56
N GLN A 95 3.79 7.18 8.85
CA GLN A 95 5.09 6.48 8.81
C GLN A 95 6.14 7.14 9.73
N SER A 96 5.86 7.26 11.03
CA SER A 96 6.86 7.17 12.13
C SER A 96 6.16 7.23 13.50
N PRO A 97 6.51 6.42 14.52
CA PRO A 97 7.87 5.99 14.84
C PRO A 97 8.04 4.52 15.27
N HIS A 98 9.00 3.80 14.68
CA HIS A 98 9.97 2.96 15.40
C HIS A 98 10.91 2.29 14.39
N THR A 99 12.16 2.73 14.44
CA THR A 99 13.39 2.03 14.08
C THR A 99 13.23 0.55 13.67
N ARG A 100 13.59 0.24 12.42
CA ARG A 100 14.23 -1.04 12.13
C ARG A 100 15.61 -1.01 12.80
N ASP A 101 15.66 -1.31 14.09
CA ASP A 101 16.92 -1.71 14.73
C ASP A 101 17.33 -3.04 14.11
N ASN A 102 18.15 -2.95 13.07
CA ASN A 102 19.16 -3.94 12.65
C ASN A 102 20.01 -3.34 11.52
N ASP A 103 20.65 -2.21 11.79
CA ASP A 103 21.92 -1.86 11.14
C ASP A 103 23.05 -2.00 12.17
N MET A 104 23.40 -3.24 12.45
CA MET A 104 24.63 -3.56 13.16
C MET A 104 25.75 -3.73 12.13
N THR A 105 26.17 -2.67 11.45
CA THR A 105 27.54 -2.56 10.87
C THR A 105 27.82 -1.20 10.21
N ALA A 106 27.84 -0.10 10.96
CA ALA A 106 28.68 1.04 10.59
C ALA A 106 28.85 1.98 11.77
N THR A 107 30.04 2.00 12.38
CA THR A 107 30.82 3.21 12.74
C THR A 107 31.93 2.82 13.73
N ILE A 108 33.05 2.29 13.22
CA ILE A 108 34.36 2.50 13.86
C ILE A 108 35.28 3.12 12.81
N HIS A 109 35.03 4.39 12.52
CA HIS A 109 36.06 5.22 11.91
C HIS A 109 35.89 6.67 12.35
N ASN A 110 36.30 6.98 13.57
CA ASN A 110 36.64 8.37 13.92
C ASN A 110 38.05 8.43 14.53
N ARG A 111 39.04 8.43 13.62
CA ARG A 111 40.43 8.77 13.90
C ARG A 111 40.59 10.27 13.69
N ARG A 112 40.59 11.05 14.79
CA ARG A 112 41.49 12.18 15.09
C ARG A 112 40.88 13.06 16.20
N ARG A 113 41.18 12.74 17.46
CA ARG A 113 41.35 13.76 18.51
C ARG A 113 42.80 14.18 18.48
N GLY A 114 43.07 15.41 18.07
CA GLY A 114 44.30 16.10 18.41
C GLY A 114 44.12 16.77 19.76
N GLU A 115 45.18 16.66 20.58
CA GLU A 115 45.64 17.66 21.55
C GLU A 115 44.90 17.76 22.91
N LEU A 116 45.45 17.05 23.89
CA LEU A 116 45.77 17.63 25.20
C LEU A 116 47.26 17.33 25.50
N LEU A 117 48.11 18.32 25.25
CA LEU A 117 49.36 18.57 25.96
C LEU A 117 49.19 19.92 26.66
#